data_AF-A0A967JZW3-F1
#
_entry.id   AF-A0A967JZW3-F1
#
_cell.length_a   1.000
_cell.length_b   1.000
_cell.length_c   1.000
_cell.angle_alpha   90.00
_cell.angle_beta   90.00
_cell.angle_gamma   90.00
#
_symmetry.space_group_name_H-M   'P 1'
#
loop_
_entity.id
_entity.type
_entity.pdbx_description
1 polymer ?
#
loop_
_entity_poly.entity_id
_entity_poly.type
_entity_poly.pdbx_seq_one_letter_code
_entity_poly.pdbx_strand_id
1 'polypeptide(L)' 'GDPTQGLGKPEPLKHNLAGFWSRRLSQRDRIIYRFDKKAIYIFAIGGHYDRI' A
#
# COMPACT_ATOMS: atom_id res chain seq x y z
N GLY A 1 -7.55 7.06 -12.62
CA GLY A 1 -7.13 7.93 -11.50
C GLY A 1 -5.71 7.62 -11.13
N ASP A 2 -4.98 8.57 -10.55
CA ASP A 2 -3.56 8.40 -10.15
C ASP A 2 -3.46 7.59 -8.83
N PRO A 3 -2.87 6.38 -8.84
CA PRO A 3 -2.74 5.56 -7.63
C PRO A 3 -1.76 6.12 -6.59
N THR A 4 -0.94 7.12 -6.95
CA THR A 4 0.03 7.77 -6.05
C THR A 4 -0.59 8.87 -5.18
N GLN A 5 -1.84 9.24 -5.44
CA GLN A 5 -2.53 10.37 -4.79
C GLN A 5 -3.84 9.95 -4.11
N GLY A 6 -4.40 10.90 -3.35
CA GLY A 6 -5.74 10.80 -2.76
C GLY A 6 -5.76 10.31 -1.31
N LEU A 7 -6.90 9.72 -0.93
CA LEU A 7 -7.18 9.33 0.45
C LEU A 7 -6.23 8.25 0.97
N GLY A 8 -6.05 8.25 2.29
CA GLY A 8 -5.23 7.25 2.96
C GLY A 8 -3.73 7.49 2.82
N LYS A 9 -3.29 8.70 2.44
CA LYS A 9 -1.88 9.11 2.38
C LYS A 9 -0.99 8.05 1.70
N PRO A 10 -1.07 7.87 0.37
CA PRO A 10 -0.20 6.96 -0.35
C PRO A 10 1.27 7.36 -0.16
N GLU A 11 2.11 6.40 0.23
CA GLU A 11 3.52 6.61 0.52
C GLU A 11 4.35 5.56 -0.24
N PRO A 12 5.36 5.98 -1.04
CA PRO A 12 6.26 5.04 -1.70
C PRO A 12 7.16 4.36 -0.67
N LEU A 13 7.29 3.04 -0.77
CA LEU A 13 8.18 2.26 0.09
C LEU A 13 9.62 2.33 -0.42
N LYS A 14 10.58 2.06 0.48
CA LYS A 14 12.02 2.23 0.26
C LYS A 14 12.77 0.90 0.38
N HIS A 15 14.06 0.92 0.05
CA HIS A 15 14.99 -0.21 0.16
C HIS A 15 14.48 -1.43 -0.62
N ASN A 16 14.38 -2.59 0.01
CA ASN A 16 13.93 -3.84 -0.61
C ASN A 16 12.48 -3.80 -1.13
N LEU A 17 11.71 -2.78 -0.72
CA LEU A 17 10.33 -2.56 -1.19
C LEU A 17 10.21 -1.35 -2.12
N ALA A 18 11.33 -0.86 -2.67
CA ALA A 18 11.30 0.18 -3.68
C ALA A 18 10.43 -0.24 -4.88
N GLY A 19 9.57 0.67 -5.35
CA GLY A 19 8.58 0.41 -6.40
C GLY A 19 7.22 -0.06 -5.89
N PHE A 20 7.09 -0.36 -4.58
CA PHE A 20 5.81 -0.58 -3.92
C PHE A 20 5.30 0.70 -3.25
N TRP A 21 4.01 0.69 -2.99
CA TRP A 21 3.26 1.76 -2.34
C TRP A 21 2.50 1.21 -1.16
N SER A 22 2.43 1.99 -0.09
CA SER A 22 1.58 1.77 1.06
C SER A 22 0.48 2.81 1.10
N ARG A 23 -0.75 2.41 1.42
CA ARG A 23 -1.87 3.32 1.66
C ARG A 23 -2.62 2.89 2.91
N ARG A 24 -3.08 3.86 3.70
CA ARG A 24 -3.86 3.65 4.92
C ARG A 24 -5.29 3.29 4.60
N LEU A 25 -5.75 2.16 5.12
CA LEU A 25 -7.17 1.77 5.12
C LEU A 25 -7.85 2.18 6.43
N SER A 26 -7.12 2.06 7.54
CA SER A 26 -7.53 2.51 8.88
C SER A 26 -6.34 3.18 9.58
N GLN A 27 -6.47 3.51 10.86
CA GLN A 27 -5.32 3.96 11.65
C GLN A 27 -4.21 2.89 11.68
N ARG A 28 -4.60 1.61 11.73
CA ARG A 28 -3.70 0.47 11.89
C ARG A 28 -3.38 -0.24 10.57
N ASP A 29 -4.36 -0.39 9.69
CA ASP A 29 -4.23 -1.23 8.51
C ASP A 29 -3.66 -0.49 7.31
N ARG A 30 -2.86 -1.22 6.53
CA ARG A 30 -2.29 -0.76 5.27
C ARG A 30 -2.64 -1.73 4.14
N ILE A 31 -2.70 -1.19 2.94
CA ILE A 31 -2.60 -1.96 1.71
C ILE A 31 -1.21 -1.75 1.12
N ILE A 32 -0.56 -2.84 0.72
CA ILE A 32 0.70 -2.81 -0.02
C ILE A 32 0.41 -3.21 -1.45
N TYR A 33 0.76 -2.33 -2.39
CA TYR A 33 0.47 -2.51 -3.80
C TYR A 33 1.58 -1.97 -4.69
N ARG A 34 1.58 -2.39 -5.96
CA ARG A 34 2.28 -1.72 -7.06
C ARG A 34 1.31 -1.60 -8.23
N PHE A 35 1.65 -0.83 -9.25
CA PHE A 35 0.77 -0.66 -10.40
C PHE A 35 1.57 -0.36 -11.67
N ASP A 36 0.93 -0.59 -12.80
CA ASP A 36 1.41 -0.18 -14.11
C ASP A 36 0.25 0.43 -14.93
N LYS A 37 0.44 0.57 -16.25
CA LYS A 37 -0.57 1.15 -17.15
C LYS A 37 -1.85 0.32 -17.26
N LYS A 38 -1.82 -0.96 -16.90
CA LYS A 38 -2.91 -1.93 -17.09
C LYS A 38 -3.59 -2.29 -15.78
N ALA A 39 -2.83 -2.41 -14.69
CA ALA A 39 -3.35 -2.99 -13.46
C ALA A 39 -2.73 -2.43 -12.18
N ILE A 40 -3.48 -2.62 -11.09
CA ILE A 40 -3.00 -2.51 -9.71
C ILE A 40 -2.86 -3.92 -9.16
N TYR A 41 -1.71 -4.22 -8.59
CA TYR A 41 -1.38 -5.50 -7.99
C TYR A 41 -1.33 -5.34 -6.48
N ILE A 42 -2.18 -6.08 -5.77
CA ILE A 42 -2.25 -6.05 -4.31
C ILE A 42 -1.43 -7.21 -3.75
N PHE A 43 -0.53 -6.91 -2.82
CA PHE A 43 0.41 -7.87 -2.24
C PHE A 43 0.07 -8.23 -0.79
N ALA A 44 -0.45 -7.25 -0.05
CA ALA A 44 -0.88 -7.46 1.32
C ALA A 44 -1.98 -6.45 1.65
N ILE A 45 -2.91 -6.89 2.50
CA ILE A 45 -3.93 -6.06 3.14
C ILE A 45 -3.90 -6.40 4.63
N GLY A 46 -3.82 -5.38 5.49
CA GLY A 46 -3.87 -5.52 6.94
C GLY A 46 -2.78 -4.73 7.65
N GLY A 47 -2.80 -4.78 8.98
CA GLY A 47 -1.81 -4.14 9.86
C GLY A 47 -1.82 -4.81 11.22
N HIS A 48 -0.64 -5.30 11.61
CA HIS A 48 -0.35 -6.16 12.76
C HIS A 48 -1.27 -7.38 12.92
N TYR A 49 -0.68 -8.57 12.79
CA TYR A 49 -1.19 -9.73 13.50
C TYR A 49 -0.97 -9.47 14.99
N ASP A 50 -1.84 -8.68 15.61
CA ASP A 50 -2.08 -8.81 17.05
C ASP A 50 -2.75 -10.17 17.22
N ARG A 51 -1.94 -11.23 17.23
CA ARG A 51 -2.40 -12.56 17.62
C ARG A 51 -1.29 -13.32 18.33
N ILE A 52 -1.48 -13.29 19.65
CA ILE A 52 -1.10 -14.24 20.71
C ILE A 52 0.17 -13.86 21.46
#